data_AF-A0A402AH48-F1
#
_entry.id   AF-A0A402AH48-F1
#
_cell.length_a   1.000
_cell.length_b   1.000
_cell.length_c   1.000
_cell.angle_alpha   90.00
_cell.angle_beta   90.00
_cell.angle_gamma   90.00
#
_symmetry.space_group_name_H-M   'P 1'
#
loop_
_entity.id
_entity.type
_entity.pdbx_description
1 polymer ?
#
loop_
_entity_poly.entity_id
_entity_poly.type
_entity_poly.pdbx_seq_one_letter_code
_entity_poly.pdbx_strand_id
1 'polypeptide(L)'
;MPRGRYCRLATQIAHILRGKHKPTFTPHLNSGDFVVVINADKIAVTGNRLDQKVYYRHSQYPGGLKKTTLRQTLEGKHPERALEHAVRGMVMHNRLGTQVMSRLKIYAGPTHPHQAQKPVIWTGPEALLKQSTEAK
;
A
#
# COMPACT_ATOMS: atom_id res chain seq x y z
N MET A 1 15.64 -11.34 -12.90
CA MET A 1 15.05 -9.98 -13.07
C MET A 1 13.98 -9.73 -12.01
N PRO A 2 14.08 -8.66 -11.20
CA PRO A 2 13.12 -8.39 -10.13
C PRO A 2 11.76 -7.99 -10.71
N ARG A 3 10.73 -8.81 -10.45
CA ARG A 3 9.33 -8.57 -10.84
C ARG A 3 8.79 -7.39 -10.02
N GLY A 4 8.10 -6.44 -10.65
CA GLY A 4 7.55 -5.24 -9.98
C GLY A 4 6.85 -5.51 -8.65
N ARG A 5 7.43 -4.99 -7.55
CA ARG A 5 7.04 -5.34 -6.17
C ARG A 5 5.91 -4.47 -5.62
N TYR A 6 5.80 -3.20 -6.02
CA TYR A 6 4.79 -2.28 -5.47
C TYR A 6 3.34 -2.74 -5.70
N CYS A 7 3.01 -3.22 -6.91
CA CYS A 7 1.68 -3.75 -7.22
C CYS A 7 1.35 -4.99 -6.37
N ARG A 8 2.32 -5.91 -6.25
CA ARG A 8 2.17 -7.16 -5.50
C ARG A 8 1.96 -6.88 -4.02
N LEU A 9 2.71 -5.94 -3.46
CA LEU A 9 2.55 -5.46 -2.09
C LEU A 9 1.16 -4.87 -1.88
N ALA A 10 0.71 -3.97 -2.76
CA ALA A 10 -0.62 -3.36 -2.66
C ALA A 10 -1.76 -4.40 -2.73
N THR A 11 -1.64 -5.41 -3.59
CA THR A 11 -2.63 -6.50 -3.68
C THR A 11 -2.68 -7.33 -2.40
N GLN A 12 -1.52 -7.66 -1.83
CA GLN A 12 -1.45 -8.41 -0.57
C GLN A 12 -2.07 -7.62 0.59
N ILE A 13 -1.73 -6.34 0.70
CA ILE A 13 -2.32 -5.44 1.70
C ILE A 13 -3.85 -5.41 1.55
N ALA A 14 -4.36 -5.22 0.32
CA ALA A 14 -5.79 -5.18 0.07
C ALA A 14 -6.52 -6.50 0.43
N HIS A 15 -5.86 -7.65 0.25
CA HIS A 15 -6.40 -8.95 0.65
C HIS A 15 -6.52 -9.09 2.17
N ILE A 16 -5.51 -8.64 2.91
CA ILE A 16 -5.50 -8.68 4.38
C ILE A 16 -6.54 -7.71 4.95
N LEU A 17 -6.56 -6.46 4.43
CA LEU A 17 -7.52 -5.44 4.83
C LEU A 17 -8.98 -5.85 4.59
N ARG A 18 -9.24 -6.68 3.57
CA ARG A 18 -10.59 -7.19 3.29
C ARG A 18 -10.94 -8.42 4.16
N GLY A 19 -9.95 -9.06 4.79
CA GLY A 19 -10.16 -10.30 5.53
C GLY A 19 -10.30 -11.54 4.64
N LYS A 20 -9.94 -11.46 3.36
CA LYS A 20 -10.02 -12.60 2.40
C LYS A 20 -9.09 -13.77 2.74
N HIS A 21 -8.16 -13.56 3.67
CA HIS A 21 -7.28 -14.60 4.18
C HIS A 21 -7.96 -15.47 5.25
N LYS A 22 -9.10 -15.03 5.79
CA LYS A 22 -9.89 -15.80 6.77
C LYS A 22 -11.03 -16.55 6.05
N PRO A 23 -11.31 -17.81 6.44
CA PRO A 23 -12.43 -18.56 5.89
C PRO A 23 -13.80 -17.95 6.25
N THR A 24 -13.88 -17.20 7.35
CA THR A 24 -15.09 -16.50 7.83
C THR A 24 -15.40 -15.22 7.03
N PHE A 25 -14.85 -15.05 5.83
CA PHE A 25 -15.04 -13.85 5.03
C PHE A 25 -16.50 -13.72 4.56
N THR A 26 -17.12 -12.59 4.90
CA THR A 26 -18.46 -12.24 4.47
C THR A 26 -18.43 -10.92 3.70
N PRO A 27 -18.96 -10.84 2.46
CA PRO A 27 -18.82 -9.65 1.61
C PRO A 27 -19.44 -8.36 2.18
N HIS A 28 -20.45 -8.50 3.06
CA HIS A 28 -21.18 -7.38 3.66
C HIS A 28 -20.62 -6.94 5.02
N LEU A 29 -19.76 -7.75 5.65
CA LEU A 29 -19.17 -7.47 6.96
C LEU A 29 -17.70 -7.06 6.82
N ASN A 30 -17.28 -6.16 7.71
CA ASN A 30 -15.89 -5.69 7.73
C ASN A 30 -15.00 -6.56 8.63
N SER A 31 -14.62 -7.74 8.14
CA SER A 31 -13.87 -8.75 8.92
C SER A 31 -12.35 -8.72 8.74
N GLY A 32 -11.80 -7.68 8.11
CA GLY A 32 -10.36 -7.58 7.84
C GLY A 32 -9.52 -7.05 9.00
N ASP A 33 -8.21 -7.25 8.93
CA ASP A 33 -7.28 -6.87 10.00
C ASP A 33 -6.62 -5.52 9.74
N PHE A 34 -6.04 -4.93 10.80
CA PHE A 34 -5.22 -3.73 10.70
C PHE A 34 -3.87 -4.06 10.07
N VAL A 35 -3.45 -3.21 9.13
CA VAL A 35 -2.16 -3.36 8.45
C VAL A 35 -1.35 -2.11 8.67
N VAL A 36 -0.15 -2.30 9.24
CA VAL A 36 0.85 -1.25 9.41
C VAL A 36 1.97 -1.47 8.41
N VAL A 37 2.19 -0.50 7.53
CA VAL A 37 3.31 -0.48 6.59
C VAL A 37 4.32 0.56 7.08
N ILE A 38 5.58 0.13 7.20
CA ILE A 38 6.73 0.99 7.53
C ILE A 38 7.64 1.11 6.30
N ASN A 39 8.52 2.12 6.29
CA ASN A 39 9.46 2.38 5.19
C ASN A 39 8.78 2.54 3.82
N ALA A 40 7.70 3.32 3.77
CA ALA A 40 6.99 3.61 2.51
C ALA A 40 7.81 4.47 1.54
N ASP A 41 8.87 5.12 2.01
CA ASP A 41 9.84 5.87 1.20
C ASP A 41 10.66 4.96 0.27
N LYS A 42 11.00 3.75 0.71
CA LYS A 42 11.90 2.80 0.04
C LYS A 42 11.19 1.83 -0.91
N ILE A 43 10.00 2.18 -1.39
CA ILE A 43 9.23 1.28 -2.25
C ILE A 43 9.90 1.14 -3.62
N ALA A 44 10.30 -0.09 -3.93
CA ALA A 44 10.87 -0.42 -5.23
C ALA A 44 9.79 -0.49 -6.33
N VAL A 45 9.77 0.52 -7.20
CA VAL A 45 9.02 0.52 -8.45
C VAL A 45 9.95 0.12 -9.58
N THR A 46 9.53 -0.83 -10.42
CA THR A 46 10.34 -1.32 -11.54
C THR A 46 10.08 -0.53 -12.83
N GLY A 47 11.13 -0.29 -13.59
CA GLY A 47 11.09 0.31 -14.94
C GLY A 47 10.74 1.80 -14.93
N ASN A 48 10.26 2.30 -16.06
CA ASN A 48 10.00 3.73 -16.29
C ASN A 48 8.70 4.25 -15.64
N ARG A 49 8.07 3.44 -14.78
CA ARG A 49 6.79 3.78 -14.14
C ARG A 49 6.91 4.91 -13.12
N LEU A 50 8.12 5.16 -12.59
CA LEU A 50 8.38 6.30 -11.70
C LEU A 50 8.02 7.63 -12.37
N ASP A 51 8.33 7.76 -13.66
CA ASP A 51 8.15 8.99 -14.42
C ASP A 51 6.86 9.01 -15.23
N GLN A 52 6.44 7.85 -15.75
CA GLN A 52 5.25 7.75 -16.57
C GLN A 52 3.95 7.80 -15.76
N LYS A 53 3.97 7.38 -14.49
CA LYS A 53 2.76 7.39 -13.67
C LYS A 53 2.49 8.79 -13.12
N VAL A 54 1.43 9.40 -13.63
CA VAL A 54 0.98 10.73 -13.23
C VAL A 54 -0.33 10.63 -12.45
N TYR A 55 -0.35 11.23 -11.27
CA TYR A 55 -1.55 11.48 -10.48
C TYR A 55 -2.17 12.81 -10.91
N TYR A 56 -3.46 12.77 -11.22
CA TYR A 56 -4.25 13.94 -11.59
C TYR A 56 -5.20 14.30 -10.44
N ARG A 57 -5.25 15.58 -10.09
CA ARG A 57 -6.30 16.13 -9.23
C ARG A 57 -6.86 17.39 -9.87
N HIS A 58 -8.17 17.60 -9.75
CA HIS A 58 -8.84 18.77 -10.26
C HIS A 58 -9.49 19.55 -9.12
N SER A 59 -9.36 20.87 -9.10
CA SER A 59 -9.98 21.73 -8.08
C SER A 59 -11.41 22.15 -8.40
N GLN A 60 -11.96 21.74 -9.55
CA GLN A 60 -13.27 22.15 -10.08
C GLN A 60 -13.37 23.58 -10.65
N TYR A 61 -12.25 24.32 -10.66
CA TYR A 61 -12.15 25.62 -11.33
C TYR A 61 -11.49 25.49 -12.72
N PRO A 62 -11.81 26.36 -13.69
CA PRO A 62 -11.10 26.42 -14.96
C PRO A 62 -9.58 26.53 -14.76
N GLY A 63 -8.80 25.68 -15.44
CA GLY A 63 -7.34 25.62 -15.27
C GLY A 63 -6.86 24.92 -13.98
N GLY A 64 -7.77 24.34 -13.19
CA GLY A 64 -7.48 23.74 -11.89
C GLY A 64 -6.84 22.35 -11.89
N LEU A 65 -6.35 21.87 -13.03
CA LEU A 65 -5.76 20.54 -13.16
C LEU A 65 -4.32 20.53 -12.63
N LYS A 66 -4.08 19.81 -11.54
CA LYS A 66 -2.74 19.60 -10.99
C LYS A 66 -2.27 18.18 -11.31
N LYS A 67 -1.06 18.10 -11.84
CA LYS A 67 -0.38 16.85 -12.20
C LYS A 67 0.78 16.63 -11.23
N THR A 68 0.96 15.41 -10.75
CA THR A 68 2.07 15.06 -9.87
C THR A 68 2.58 13.69 -10.28
N THR A 69 3.87 13.58 -10.58
CA THR A 69 4.46 12.29 -10.96
C THR A 69 4.65 11.40 -9.74
N LEU A 70 4.77 10.09 -9.97
CA LEU A 70 5.03 9.14 -8.90
C LEU A 70 6.40 9.40 -8.25
N ARG A 71 7.42 9.75 -9.05
CA ARG A 71 8.73 10.22 -8.56
C ARG A 71 8.59 11.40 -7.59
N GLN A 72 7.88 12.46 -8.00
CA GLN A 72 7.65 13.63 -7.14
C GLN A 72 6.85 13.30 -5.86
N THR A 73 6.02 12.26 -5.90
CA THR A 73 5.26 11.83 -4.72
C THR A 73 6.15 11.10 -3.72
N LEU A 74 7.06 10.24 -4.19
CA LEU A 74 8.00 9.49 -3.36
C LEU A 74 9.10 10.38 -2.77
N GLU A 75 9.63 11.32 -3.55
CA GLU A 75 10.66 12.27 -3.11
C GLU A 75 10.07 13.46 -2.34
N GLY A 76 8.76 13.64 -2.42
CA GLY A 76 8.06 14.77 -1.84
C GLY A 76 7.74 14.62 -0.35
N LYS A 77 6.84 15.49 0.12
CA LYS A 77 6.45 15.57 1.54
C LYS A 77 5.66 14.36 2.05
N HIS A 78 5.12 13.54 1.15
CA HIS A 78 4.12 12.50 1.49
C HIS A 78 4.31 11.22 0.66
N PRO A 79 5.39 10.46 0.87
CA PRO A 79 5.63 9.18 0.19
C PRO A 79 4.52 8.16 0.47
N GLU A 80 3.84 8.24 1.62
CA GLU A 80 2.73 7.36 2.01
C GLU A 80 1.58 7.36 0.99
N ARG A 81 1.34 8.49 0.31
CA ARG A 81 0.24 8.64 -0.66
C ARG A 81 0.39 7.72 -1.86
N ALA A 82 1.63 7.42 -2.28
CA ALA A 82 1.86 6.54 -3.42
C ALA A 82 1.26 5.15 -3.19
N LEU A 83 1.46 4.61 -1.98
CA LEU A 83 0.93 3.32 -1.57
C LEU A 83 -0.55 3.41 -1.19
N GLU A 84 -0.98 4.48 -0.52
CA GLU A 84 -2.37 4.71 -0.18
C GLU A 84 -3.25 4.73 -1.45
N HIS A 85 -2.87 5.49 -2.48
CA HIS A 85 -3.58 5.53 -3.76
C HIS A 85 -3.62 4.16 -4.44
N ALA A 86 -2.54 3.39 -4.35
CA ALA A 86 -2.47 2.05 -4.92
C ALA A 86 -3.45 1.09 -4.23
N VAL A 87 -3.48 1.09 -2.90
CA VAL A 87 -4.38 0.22 -2.13
C VAL A 87 -5.82 0.68 -2.26
N ARG A 88 -6.08 1.99 -2.25
CA ARG A 88 -7.42 2.56 -2.46
C ARG A 88 -8.03 2.10 -3.77
N GLY A 89 -7.24 2.06 -4.85
CA GLY A 89 -7.70 1.55 -6.14
C GLY A 89 -8.04 0.04 -6.14
N MET A 90 -7.55 -0.73 -5.17
CA MET A 90 -7.80 -2.17 -5.03
C MET A 90 -8.99 -2.49 -4.09
N VAL A 91 -9.52 -1.48 -3.41
CA VAL A 91 -10.65 -1.60 -2.48
C VAL A 91 -11.93 -1.10 -3.16
N MET A 92 -13.07 -1.66 -2.76
CA MET A 92 -14.38 -1.25 -3.27
C MET A 92 -14.68 0.21 -2.90
N HIS A 93 -15.26 0.96 -3.83
CA HIS A 93 -15.58 2.38 -3.64
C HIS A 93 -16.97 2.55 -3.02
N ASN A 94 -17.11 2.20 -1.74
CA ASN A 94 -18.34 2.42 -0.98
C ASN A 94 -18.04 2.81 0.48
N ARG A 95 -19.10 2.96 1.29
CA ARG A 95 -18.96 3.28 2.72
C ARG A 95 -18.10 2.23 3.46
N LEU A 96 -18.30 0.95 3.17
CA LEU A 96 -17.52 -0.15 3.73
C LEU A 96 -16.03 -0.05 3.35
N GLY A 97 -15.71 0.23 2.10
CA GLY A 97 -14.34 0.39 1.62
C GLY A 97 -13.63 1.57 2.27
N THR A 98 -14.36 2.63 2.61
CA THR A 98 -13.82 3.75 3.40
C THR A 98 -13.47 3.30 4.82
N GLN A 99 -14.30 2.45 5.44
CA GLN A 99 -14.01 1.83 6.74
C GLN A 99 -12.87 0.81 6.67
N VAL A 100 -12.70 0.12 5.55
CA VAL A 100 -11.56 -0.78 5.33
C VAL A 100 -10.26 0.01 5.22
N MET A 101 -10.27 1.13 4.48
CA MET A 101 -9.11 2.00 4.33
C MET A 101 -8.66 2.66 5.64
N SER A 102 -9.56 2.91 6.59
CA SER A 102 -9.18 3.48 7.89
C SER A 102 -8.29 2.55 8.74
N ARG A 103 -8.31 1.25 8.44
CA ARG A 103 -7.48 0.21 9.09
C ARG A 103 -6.06 0.12 8.52
N LEU A 104 -5.79 0.81 7.41
CA LEU A 104 -4.46 0.91 6.83
C LEU A 104 -3.70 2.07 7.47
N LYS A 105 -2.52 1.78 8.02
CA LYS A 105 -1.58 2.79 8.55
C LYS A 105 -0.28 2.68 7.78
N ILE A 106 0.16 3.78 7.19
CA ILE A 106 1.39 3.83 6.39
C ILE A 106 2.30 4.89 7.01
N TYR A 107 3.55 4.49 7.26
CA TYR A 107 4.59 5.35 7.78
C TYR A 107 5.75 5.42 6.79
N ALA A 108 6.23 6.63 6.54
CA ALA A 108 7.41 6.87 5.72
C ALA A 108 8.67 6.29 6.39
N GLY A 109 8.80 6.43 7.70
CA GLY A 109 9.94 5.95 8.47
C GLY A 109 9.84 4.49 8.95
N PRO A 110 10.89 3.99 9.62
CA PRO A 110 10.93 2.63 10.17
C PRO A 110 10.10 2.47 11.45
N THR A 111 9.79 3.57 12.13
CA THR A 111 9.11 3.58 13.42
C THR A 111 7.61 3.74 13.27
N HIS A 112 6.84 2.98 14.05
CA HIS A 112 5.40 3.12 14.20
C HIS A 112 5.04 3.28 15.69
N PRO A 113 4.05 4.13 16.03
CA PRO A 113 3.63 4.37 17.42
C PRO A 113 2.79 3.22 18.01
N HIS A 114 2.40 2.24 17.20
CA HIS A 114 1.47 1.16 17.59
C HIS A 114 2.13 -0.02 18.32
N GLN A 115 3.22 0.21 19.06
CA GLN A 115 3.93 -0.87 19.78
C GLN A 115 3.05 -1.55 20.84
N ALA A 116 2.13 -0.82 21.46
CA ALA A 116 1.20 -1.35 22.48
C ALA A 116 0.27 -2.45 21.94
N GLN A 117 0.00 -2.46 20.63
CA GLN A 117 -0.90 -3.43 20.00
C GLN A 117 -0.20 -4.74 19.59
N LYS A 118 1.10 -4.88 19.87
CA LYS A 118 1.93 -6.05 19.53
C LYS A 118 1.71 -6.56 18.10
N PRO A 119 2.02 -5.74 17.07
CA PRO A 119 1.81 -6.13 15.68
C PRO A 119 2.64 -7.37 15.34
N VAL A 120 2.00 -8.34 14.69
CA VAL A 120 2.68 -9.54 14.17
C VAL A 120 3.35 -9.21 12.84
N ILE A 121 4.61 -9.58 12.70
CA ILE A 121 5.35 -9.39 11.45
C ILE A 121 4.72 -10.28 10.38
N TRP A 122 4.14 -9.65 9.36
CA TRP A 122 3.62 -10.38 8.21
C TRP A 122 4.78 -10.84 7.32
N THR A 123 5.15 -12.09 7.49
CA THR A 123 6.01 -12.77 6.54
C THR A 123 5.10 -13.24 5.42
N GLY A 124 5.28 -12.72 4.20
CA GLY A 124 4.45 -13.11 3.05
C GLY A 124 4.47 -14.63 2.80
N PRO A 125 3.75 -15.14 1.79
CA PRO A 125 3.85 -16.56 1.45
C PRO A 125 5.32 -16.92 1.23
N GLU A 126 5.79 -17.95 1.95
CA GLU A 126 7.17 -18.44 2.16
C GLU A 126 8.11 -18.44 0.93
N ALA A 127 7.55 -18.34 -0.28
CA ALA A 127 8.23 -18.43 -1.57
C ALA A 127 9.25 -17.32 -1.90
N LEU A 128 9.42 -16.29 -1.07
CA LEU A 128 10.37 -15.18 -1.32
C LEU A 128 11.56 -15.12 -0.36
N LEU A 129 11.60 -15.96 0.68
CA LEU A 129 12.68 -15.97 1.67
C LEU A 129 13.81 -16.98 1.37
N LYS A 130 13.65 -17.85 0.36
CA LYS A 130 14.68 -18.83 -0.05
C LYS A 130 15.79 -18.26 -0.95
N GLN A 131 15.94 -16.94 -1.12
CA GLN A 131 16.91 -16.37 -2.07
C GLN A 131 18.02 -15.51 -1.44
N SER A 132 18.14 -15.42 -0.12
CA SER A 132 19.21 -14.61 0.51
C SER A 132 20.03 -15.31 1.60
N THR A 133 19.89 -16.62 1.78
CA THR A 133 20.69 -17.41 2.76
C THR A 133 21.73 -18.34 2.13
N GLU A 134 22.06 -18.15 0.85
CA GLU A 134 23.17 -18.84 0.18
C GLU A 134 24.09 -17.81 -0.48
N ALA A 135 24.87 -17.11 0.34
CA ALA A 135 26.10 -16.46 -0.08
C ALA A 135 27.06 -16.52 1.12
N LYS A 136 27.57 -17.73 1.34
CA LYS A 136 28.87 -17.97 1.96
C LYS A 136 29.84 -18.28 0.83
#